data_AF-A0A8J2R0P2-F1
#
_entry.id   AF-A0A8J2R0P2-F1
#
_cell.length_a   1.000
_cell.length_b   1.000
_cell.length_c   1.000
_cell.angle_alpha   90.00
_cell.angle_beta   90.00
_cell.angle_gamma   90.00
#
_symmetry.space_group_name_H-M   'P 1'
#
loop_
_entity.id
_entity.type
_entity.pdbx_description
1 polymer ?
#
loop_
_entity_poly.entity_id
_entity_poly.type
_entity_poly.pdbx_seq_one_letter_code
_entity_poly.pdbx_strand_id
1 'polypeptide(L)'
;MKYQVQYRAPSPPPAGVTRTPEEIEAEMKKVEAQYEKLALVSIDLSEDVMWSEPPVICQWQESRKLWTSNYVNDYKFNEDKLTVQFRTGVLWPIGIAVLRYGNLPYQGWDIRPDSKSKGVIINVTGACVTVTFLCVGNSVKLKWIANATTPALKEHFDKPYSVKKMVQIMREAACDFFPDFDGHNHVEGSCPKEWVSERHNYHAMAFLSRAYNFQWSRWNAAAGSRNIIMQFREAVDKKREAKFHLLRVTPQRATVLKCIELTPEFNMDAMTGFPFYPDLFTLNMSYGSVDARRTTFNMKFRLVETVFDLLQELKLCSYS
;
A
#
# COMPACT_ATOMS: atom_id res chain seq x y z
N MET A 1 21.65 11.41 -37.49
CA MET A 1 21.73 12.82 -37.01
C MET A 1 21.35 12.84 -35.54
N LYS A 2 22.17 13.42 -34.65
CA LYS A 2 21.79 13.64 -33.24
C LYS A 2 20.95 14.92 -33.19
N TYR A 3 19.63 14.81 -32.99
CA TYR A 3 18.80 15.97 -32.73
C TYR A 3 19.12 16.49 -31.33
N GLN A 4 19.71 17.69 -31.25
CA GLN A 4 20.08 18.35 -30.00
C GLN A 4 19.86 19.85 -30.12
N VAL A 5 18.79 20.33 -29.50
CA VAL A 5 18.44 21.73 -29.32
C VAL A 5 18.70 22.09 -27.86
N GLN A 6 19.58 23.04 -27.60
CA GLN A 6 19.85 23.49 -26.23
C GLN A 6 18.75 24.45 -25.78
N TYR A 7 17.98 24.04 -24.78
CA TYR A 7 17.05 24.90 -24.05
C TYR A 7 17.49 24.95 -22.59
N ARG A 8 17.53 26.16 -22.03
CA ARG A 8 17.65 26.40 -20.60
C ARG A 8 16.40 27.15 -20.17
N ALA A 9 15.66 26.59 -19.23
CA ALA A 9 14.51 27.27 -18.64
C ALA A 9 14.96 28.65 -18.11
N PRO A 10 14.19 29.72 -18.33
CA PRO A 10 14.48 31.02 -17.76
C PRO A 10 14.49 30.94 -16.23
N SER A 11 15.37 31.71 -15.61
CA SER A 11 15.46 31.79 -14.15
C SER A 11 14.17 32.39 -13.57
N PRO A 12 13.64 31.84 -12.47
CA PRO A 12 12.49 32.46 -11.81
C PRO A 12 12.81 33.90 -11.37
N PRO A 13 11.81 34.80 -11.34
CA PRO A 13 11.99 36.17 -10.88
C PRO A 13 12.60 36.25 -9.47
N PRO A 14 13.44 37.26 -9.18
CA PRO A 14 13.84 37.59 -7.81
C PRO A 14 12.61 37.89 -6.93
N ALA A 15 12.62 37.42 -5.69
CA ALA A 15 11.53 37.66 -4.74
C ALA A 15 11.36 39.17 -4.47
N GLY A 16 10.13 39.68 -4.59
CA GLY A 16 9.77 41.07 -4.26
C GLY A 16 9.70 42.05 -5.43
N VAL A 17 9.89 41.59 -6.68
CA VAL A 17 9.77 42.44 -7.88
C VAL A 17 8.36 42.29 -8.49
N THR A 18 7.54 43.33 -8.37
CA THR A 18 6.27 43.46 -9.10
C THR A 18 6.56 43.81 -10.57
N ARG A 19 6.29 42.86 -11.47
CA ARG A 19 6.47 43.02 -12.92
C ARG A 19 5.22 43.63 -13.56
N THR A 20 5.41 44.39 -14.63
CA THR A 20 4.26 44.93 -15.37
C THR A 20 3.59 43.83 -16.21
N PRO A 21 2.28 43.93 -16.51
CA PRO A 21 1.60 42.95 -17.38
C PRO A 21 2.26 42.77 -18.75
N GLU A 22 2.81 43.84 -19.33
CA GLU A 22 3.50 43.84 -20.63
C GLU A 22 4.84 43.07 -20.58
N GLU A 23 5.59 43.18 -19.48
CA GLU A 23 6.84 42.42 -19.29
C GLU A 23 6.56 40.92 -19.17
N ILE A 24 5.46 40.55 -18.51
CA ILE A 24 5.01 39.16 -18.36
C ILE A 24 4.62 38.59 -19.74
N GLU A 25 3.85 39.34 -20.52
CA GLU A 25 3.41 38.93 -21.86
C GLU A 25 4.59 38.76 -22.83
N ALA A 26 5.56 39.68 -22.79
CA ALA A 26 6.76 39.60 -23.61
C ALA A 26 7.68 38.43 -23.23
N GLU A 27 7.81 38.10 -21.94
CA GLU A 27 8.53 36.90 -21.49
C GLU A 27 7.82 35.61 -21.87
N MET A 28 6.49 35.53 -21.69
CA MET A 28 5.70 34.38 -22.12
C MET A 28 5.87 34.10 -23.61
N LYS A 29 5.80 35.15 -24.45
CA LYS A 29 5.99 35.02 -25.90
C LYS A 29 7.39 34.55 -26.28
N LYS A 30 8.43 34.97 -25.54
CA LYS A 30 9.81 34.48 -25.73
C LYS A 30 9.96 33.02 -25.33
N VAL A 31 9.31 32.59 -24.25
CA VAL A 31 9.30 31.19 -23.78
C VAL A 31 8.58 30.30 -24.80
N GLU A 32 7.42 30.72 -25.30
CA GLU A 32 6.68 29.99 -26.34
C GLU A 32 7.51 29.82 -27.62
N ALA A 33 8.17 30.88 -28.09
CA ALA A 33 9.04 30.80 -29.28
C ALA A 33 10.26 29.88 -29.08
N GLN A 34 10.73 29.71 -27.84
CA GLN A 34 11.77 28.73 -27.54
C GLN A 34 11.22 27.30 -27.49
N TYR A 35 10.00 27.12 -26.98
CA TYR A 35 9.31 25.83 -26.99
C TYR A 35 8.91 25.34 -28.37
N GLU A 36 8.61 26.23 -29.32
CA GLU A 36 8.36 25.86 -30.72
C GLU A 36 9.57 25.21 -31.41
N LYS A 37 10.78 25.47 -30.91
CA LYS A 37 12.02 24.85 -31.44
C LYS A 37 12.24 23.43 -30.92
N LEU A 38 11.51 23.03 -29.88
CA LEU A 38 11.62 21.71 -29.27
C LEU A 38 10.69 20.71 -29.96
N ALA A 39 11.09 19.45 -29.99
CA ALA A 39 10.22 18.37 -30.45
C ALA A 39 9.12 18.14 -29.42
N LEU A 40 7.86 18.23 -29.85
CA LEU A 40 6.70 17.81 -29.07
C LEU A 40 6.57 16.28 -29.18
N VAL A 41 6.57 15.61 -28.03
CA VAL A 41 6.38 14.17 -27.91
C VAL A 41 5.06 13.93 -27.19
N SER A 42 4.22 13.08 -27.76
CA SER A 42 2.97 12.60 -27.15
C SER A 42 3.05 11.08 -27.04
N ILE A 43 2.80 10.56 -25.85
CA ILE A 43 2.83 9.12 -25.54
C ILE A 43 1.48 8.74 -24.97
N ASP A 44 0.86 7.72 -25.55
CA ASP A 44 -0.31 7.07 -25.00
C ASP A 44 0.14 6.02 -23.98
N LEU A 45 -0.40 6.11 -22.77
CA LEU A 45 -0.09 5.20 -21.67
C LEU A 45 -1.01 3.97 -21.73
N SER A 46 -0.53 2.85 -21.21
CA SER A 46 -1.33 1.61 -21.16
C SER A 46 -2.44 1.70 -20.12
N GLU A 47 -3.60 1.16 -20.46
CA GLU A 47 -4.75 0.94 -19.56
C GLU A 47 -4.52 -0.20 -18.56
N ASP A 48 -3.53 -1.07 -18.81
CA ASP A 48 -3.20 -2.22 -17.95
C ASP A 48 -2.39 -1.80 -16.70
N VAL A 49 -1.98 -0.53 -16.64
CA VAL A 49 -1.20 0.06 -15.53
C VAL A 49 -2.09 1.01 -14.74
N MET A 50 -2.01 0.96 -13.41
CA MET A 50 -2.67 1.94 -12.54
C MET A 50 -1.79 3.15 -12.31
N TRP A 51 -2.09 4.24 -13.02
CA TRP A 51 -1.43 5.52 -12.85
C TRP A 51 -2.06 6.27 -11.66
N SER A 52 -1.54 6.05 -10.45
CA SER A 52 -2.04 6.73 -9.24
C SER A 52 -1.43 8.11 -9.03
N GLU A 53 -0.24 8.34 -9.59
CA GLU A 53 0.45 9.63 -9.57
C GLU A 53 0.89 9.99 -10.99
N PRO A 54 1.07 11.29 -11.30
CA PRO A 54 1.61 11.72 -12.57
C PRO A 54 2.97 11.06 -12.84
N PRO A 55 3.12 10.31 -13.95
CA PRO A 55 4.35 9.59 -14.22
C PRO A 55 5.51 10.54 -14.53
N VAL A 56 6.71 10.20 -14.06
CA VAL A 56 7.91 10.98 -14.34
C VAL A 56 8.51 10.53 -15.65
N ILE A 57 8.62 11.47 -16.60
CA ILE A 57 9.33 11.23 -17.86
C ILE A 57 10.82 11.44 -17.64
N CYS A 58 11.58 10.41 -18.02
CA CYS A 58 13.03 10.39 -17.92
C CYS A 58 13.64 10.11 -19.29
N GLN A 59 14.86 10.58 -19.49
CA GLN A 59 15.66 10.30 -20.68
C GLN A 59 17.00 9.68 -20.28
N TRP A 60 17.43 8.65 -21.01
CA TRP A 60 18.69 7.98 -20.75
C TRP A 60 19.86 8.78 -21.33
N GLN A 61 20.73 9.27 -20.44
CA GLN A 61 21.94 9.98 -20.81
C GLN A 61 23.12 9.02 -20.87
N GLU A 62 23.42 8.51 -22.06
CA GLU A 62 24.48 7.51 -22.28
C GLU A 62 25.86 7.95 -21.75
N SER A 63 26.25 9.21 -21.97
CA SER A 63 27.56 9.72 -21.55
C SER A 63 27.79 9.71 -20.03
N ARG A 64 26.70 9.77 -19.24
CA ARG A 64 26.74 9.76 -17.77
C ARG A 64 26.16 8.48 -17.18
N LYS A 65 25.62 7.59 -18.02
CA LYS A 65 24.95 6.34 -17.64
C LYS A 65 23.87 6.52 -16.57
N LEU A 66 23.00 7.52 -16.76
CA LEU A 66 21.92 7.82 -15.83
C LEU A 66 20.64 8.24 -16.53
N TRP A 67 19.52 8.10 -15.82
CA TRP A 67 18.24 8.68 -16.19
C TRP A 67 18.15 10.13 -15.70
N THR A 68 17.68 11.04 -16.54
CA THR A 68 17.50 12.45 -16.19
C THR A 68 16.19 13.01 -16.74
N SER A 69 15.55 13.90 -15.98
CA SER A 69 14.36 14.66 -16.39
C SER A 69 14.70 16.09 -16.84
N ASN A 70 15.97 16.50 -16.83
CA ASN A 70 16.40 17.89 -17.04
C ASN A 70 16.06 18.47 -18.42
N TYR A 71 15.83 17.61 -19.42
CA TYR A 71 15.54 18.02 -20.80
C TYR A 71 14.07 17.87 -21.17
N VAL A 72 13.22 17.52 -20.20
CA VAL A 72 11.76 17.44 -20.33
C VAL A 72 11.18 18.79 -19.94
N ASN A 73 10.48 19.43 -20.87
CA ASN A 73 9.87 20.75 -20.69
C ASN A 73 8.39 20.70 -21.06
N ASP A 74 7.58 21.68 -20.59
CA ASP A 74 6.14 21.77 -20.90
C ASP A 74 5.40 20.43 -20.69
N TYR A 75 5.72 19.72 -19.58
CA TYR A 75 5.12 18.43 -19.26
C TYR A 75 3.64 18.60 -18.92
N LYS A 76 2.80 17.79 -19.57
CA LYS A 76 1.36 17.71 -19.36
C LYS A 76 0.95 16.26 -19.28
N PHE A 77 0.28 15.91 -18.19
CA PHE A 77 -0.37 14.61 -18.03
C PHE A 77 -1.88 14.81 -18.11
N ASN A 78 -2.51 14.08 -19.03
CA ASN A 78 -3.96 14.01 -19.13
C ASN A 78 -4.39 12.62 -18.67
N GLU A 79 -4.93 12.57 -17.45
CA GLU A 79 -5.38 11.35 -16.79
C GLU A 79 -6.57 10.70 -17.54
N ASP A 80 -7.56 11.49 -17.95
CA ASP A 80 -8.76 11.00 -18.64
C ASP A 80 -8.44 10.29 -19.97
N LYS A 81 -7.46 10.81 -20.70
CA LYS A 81 -7.03 10.25 -21.99
C LYS A 81 -5.86 9.27 -21.85
N LEU A 82 -5.30 9.13 -20.64
CA LEU A 82 -4.06 8.39 -20.39
C LEU A 82 -2.96 8.80 -21.37
N THR A 83 -2.74 10.12 -21.53
CA THR A 83 -1.71 10.64 -22.44
C THR A 83 -0.73 11.55 -21.70
N VAL A 84 0.54 11.41 -22.04
CA VAL A 84 1.60 12.31 -21.57
C VAL A 84 2.16 13.08 -22.75
N GLN A 85 2.23 14.39 -22.60
CA GLN A 85 2.81 15.29 -23.57
C GLN A 85 3.95 16.06 -22.95
N PHE A 86 5.07 16.16 -23.65
CA PHE A 86 6.19 16.98 -23.22
C PHE A 86 7.01 17.43 -24.42
N ARG A 87 7.80 18.48 -24.21
CA ARG A 87 8.72 19.01 -25.19
C ARG A 87 10.15 18.69 -24.82
N THR A 88 10.94 18.23 -25.77
CA THR A 88 12.35 17.92 -25.57
C THR A 88 13.22 18.50 -26.67
N GLY A 89 14.38 19.02 -26.28
CA GLY A 89 15.43 19.42 -27.22
C GLY A 89 16.33 18.25 -27.62
N VAL A 90 16.24 17.12 -26.93
CA VAL A 90 17.11 15.97 -27.14
C VAL A 90 16.27 14.70 -27.28
N LEU A 91 16.51 13.93 -28.33
CA LEU A 91 15.81 12.66 -28.59
C LEU A 91 16.69 11.49 -28.11
N TRP A 92 16.80 11.33 -26.80
CA TRP A 92 17.40 10.16 -26.15
C TRP A 92 16.34 9.08 -25.87
N PRO A 93 16.74 7.85 -25.52
CA PRO A 93 15.78 6.83 -25.08
C PRO A 93 14.93 7.37 -23.92
N ILE A 94 13.61 7.29 -24.09
CA ILE A 94 12.63 7.81 -23.12
C ILE A 94 12.21 6.65 -22.21
N GLY A 95 12.14 6.92 -20.91
CA GLY A 95 11.60 6.03 -19.91
C GLY A 95 10.49 6.71 -19.13
N ILE A 96 9.58 5.91 -18.60
CA ILE A 96 8.50 6.35 -17.72
C ILE A 96 8.77 5.73 -16.35
N ALA A 97 8.88 6.58 -15.32
CA ALA A 97 9.11 6.16 -13.95
C ALA A 97 7.88 6.47 -13.09
N VAL A 98 7.55 5.56 -12.18
CA VAL A 98 6.45 5.67 -11.22
C VAL A 98 6.93 5.35 -9.82
N LEU A 99 6.26 5.93 -8.82
CA LEU A 99 6.55 5.61 -7.43
C LEU A 99 6.03 4.22 -7.09
N ARG A 100 6.96 3.29 -6.80
CA ARG A 100 6.61 1.89 -6.52
C ARG A 100 5.76 1.72 -5.26
N TYR A 101 6.07 2.45 -4.19
CA TYR A 101 5.44 2.30 -2.87
C TYR A 101 4.39 3.38 -2.58
N GLY A 102 3.69 3.90 -3.60
CA GLY A 102 2.70 4.98 -3.42
C GLY A 102 1.50 4.63 -2.53
N ASN A 103 1.27 3.35 -2.22
CA ASN A 103 0.23 2.89 -1.30
C ASN A 103 0.73 2.55 0.11
N LEU A 104 2.02 2.80 0.39
CA LEU A 104 2.63 2.58 1.70
C LEU A 104 3.03 3.93 2.34
N PRO A 105 2.94 4.08 3.67
CA PRO A 105 2.36 3.13 4.63
C PRO A 105 0.83 3.00 4.44
N TYR A 106 0.28 1.87 4.90
CA TYR A 106 -1.16 1.64 4.87
C TYR A 106 -1.88 2.60 5.80
N GLN A 107 -3.00 3.15 5.31
CA GLN A 107 -3.90 3.98 6.11
C GLN A 107 -4.90 3.15 6.92
N GLY A 108 -5.05 1.87 6.59
CA GLY A 108 -5.88 0.94 7.33
C GLY A 108 -5.89 -0.45 6.73
N TRP A 109 -6.31 -1.44 7.53
CA TRP A 109 -6.54 -2.80 7.08
C TRP A 109 -7.53 -3.51 8.01
N ASP A 110 -8.23 -4.51 7.48
CA ASP A 110 -9.24 -5.33 8.17
C ASP A 110 -9.14 -6.78 7.67
N ILE A 111 -9.09 -7.73 8.59
CA ILE A 111 -9.06 -9.16 8.32
C ILE A 111 -10.26 -9.75 9.01
N ARG A 112 -11.15 -10.36 8.25
CA ARG A 112 -12.39 -10.90 8.80
C ARG A 112 -12.87 -12.16 8.10
N PRO A 113 -13.64 -12.99 8.81
CA PRO A 113 -14.32 -14.10 8.18
C PRO A 113 -15.27 -13.63 7.08
N ASP A 114 -15.23 -14.28 5.91
CA ASP A 114 -16.28 -14.12 4.91
C ASP A 114 -17.61 -14.68 5.44
N SER A 115 -18.70 -13.96 5.23
CA SER A 115 -20.05 -14.39 5.63
C SER A 115 -20.65 -15.39 4.65
N LYS A 116 -20.25 -15.33 3.37
CA LYS A 116 -20.79 -16.11 2.25
C LYS A 116 -20.04 -17.41 2.00
N SER A 117 -18.73 -17.44 2.26
CA SER A 117 -17.87 -18.61 2.06
C SER A 117 -17.13 -19.02 3.34
N LYS A 118 -16.42 -20.15 3.27
CA LYS A 118 -15.47 -20.58 4.31
C LYS A 118 -14.11 -19.86 4.21
N GLY A 119 -14.04 -18.76 3.48
CA GLY A 119 -12.83 -17.98 3.26
C GLY A 119 -12.60 -16.87 4.28
N VAL A 120 -11.55 -16.10 4.06
CA VAL A 120 -11.14 -14.94 4.87
C VAL A 120 -10.97 -13.76 3.94
N ILE A 121 -11.59 -12.63 4.29
CA ILE A 121 -11.47 -11.37 3.58
C ILE A 121 -10.33 -10.57 4.23
N ILE A 122 -9.43 -10.04 3.40
CA ILE A 122 -8.37 -9.14 3.81
C ILE A 122 -8.53 -7.86 3.00
N ASN A 123 -8.84 -6.77 3.70
CA ASN A 123 -8.96 -5.44 3.13
C ASN A 123 -7.73 -4.63 3.53
N VAL A 124 -7.11 -3.97 2.55
CA VAL A 124 -5.94 -3.12 2.77
C VAL A 124 -6.16 -1.79 2.07
N THR A 125 -6.10 -0.71 2.83
CA THR A 125 -6.28 0.66 2.37
C THR A 125 -4.92 1.35 2.35
N GLY A 126 -4.43 1.64 1.14
CA GLY A 126 -3.28 2.50 0.92
C GLY A 126 -3.70 3.96 0.72
N ALA A 127 -2.75 4.81 0.35
CA ALA A 127 -3.02 6.23 0.10
C ALA A 127 -3.89 6.48 -1.16
N CYS A 128 -3.68 5.70 -2.22
CA CYS A 128 -4.38 5.92 -3.49
C CYS A 128 -5.56 4.96 -3.66
N VAL A 129 -5.35 3.67 -3.38
CA VAL A 129 -6.35 2.62 -3.62
C VAL A 129 -6.59 1.75 -2.39
N THR A 130 -7.78 1.15 -2.34
CA THR A 130 -8.11 0.11 -1.35
C THR A 130 -8.35 -1.21 -2.06
N VAL A 131 -7.65 -2.26 -1.63
CA VAL A 131 -7.72 -3.59 -2.24
C VAL A 131 -8.41 -4.56 -1.29
N THR A 132 -9.33 -5.36 -1.83
CA THR A 132 -10.01 -6.43 -1.11
C THR A 132 -9.59 -7.79 -1.68
N PHE A 133 -8.98 -8.62 -0.85
CA PHE A 133 -8.62 -9.99 -1.15
C PHE A 133 -9.59 -10.97 -0.48
N LEU A 134 -9.86 -12.09 -1.13
CA LEU A 134 -10.53 -13.24 -0.52
C LEU A 134 -9.62 -14.47 -0.60
N CYS A 135 -9.19 -14.96 0.55
CA CYS A 135 -8.46 -16.22 0.67
C CYS A 135 -9.46 -17.38 0.83
N VAL A 136 -9.36 -18.41 -0.03
CA VAL A 136 -10.16 -19.63 0.05
C VAL A 136 -9.31 -20.84 -0.28
N GLY A 137 -9.24 -21.81 0.63
CA GLY A 137 -8.47 -23.03 0.41
C GLY A 137 -7.00 -22.70 0.21
N ASN A 138 -6.43 -23.07 -0.95
CA ASN A 138 -5.04 -22.81 -1.33
C ASN A 138 -4.90 -21.64 -2.34
N SER A 139 -5.87 -20.73 -2.39
CA SER A 139 -5.93 -19.67 -3.40
C SER A 139 -6.37 -18.34 -2.81
N VAL A 140 -5.87 -17.26 -3.41
CA VAL A 140 -6.32 -15.89 -3.17
C VAL A 140 -7.03 -15.37 -4.42
N LYS A 141 -8.10 -14.61 -4.21
CA LYS A 141 -8.87 -13.93 -5.24
C LYS A 141 -8.82 -12.43 -4.99
N LEU A 142 -8.62 -11.66 -6.04
CA LEU A 142 -8.84 -10.22 -6.00
C LEU A 142 -10.35 -10.00 -6.14
N LYS A 143 -10.98 -9.41 -5.11
CA LYS A 143 -12.43 -9.19 -5.11
C LYS A 143 -12.80 -7.85 -5.70
N TRP A 144 -12.07 -6.82 -5.28
CA TRP A 144 -12.40 -5.44 -5.61
C TRP A 144 -11.19 -4.55 -5.36
N ILE A 145 -11.10 -3.49 -6.17
CA ILE A 145 -10.20 -2.36 -5.95
C ILE A 145 -11.05 -1.09 -5.98
N ALA A 146 -11.07 -0.35 -4.88
CA ALA A 146 -11.68 0.97 -4.83
C ALA A 146 -10.67 2.04 -5.27
N ASN A 147 -11.19 3.09 -5.93
CA ASN A 147 -10.41 4.22 -6.45
C ASN A 147 -9.35 3.86 -7.50
N ALA A 148 -9.55 2.77 -8.25
CA ALA A 148 -8.68 2.45 -9.38
C ALA A 148 -8.81 3.52 -10.47
N THR A 149 -7.67 4.06 -10.93
CA THR A 149 -7.62 5.10 -11.98
C THR A 149 -7.81 4.53 -13.39
N THR A 150 -7.56 3.24 -13.58
CA THR A 150 -7.66 2.54 -14.86
C THR A 150 -8.45 1.24 -14.75
N PRO A 151 -8.91 0.64 -15.88
CA PRO A 151 -9.53 -0.68 -15.86
C PRO A 151 -8.56 -1.85 -15.57
N ALA A 152 -7.29 -1.56 -15.27
CA ALA A 152 -6.29 -2.54 -14.87
C ALA A 152 -6.83 -3.52 -13.80
N LEU A 153 -6.42 -4.78 -13.90
CA LEU A 153 -6.83 -5.88 -13.03
C LEU A 153 -8.31 -6.30 -13.04
N LYS A 154 -9.21 -5.62 -13.78
CA LYS A 154 -10.62 -6.03 -13.87
C LYS A 154 -10.79 -7.46 -14.34
N GLU A 155 -9.96 -7.91 -15.29
CA GLU A 155 -9.99 -9.28 -15.76
C GLU A 155 -9.55 -10.31 -14.73
N HIS A 156 -8.82 -9.91 -13.68
CA HIS A 156 -8.32 -10.79 -12.62
C HIS A 156 -9.30 -10.93 -11.44
N PHE A 157 -10.40 -10.17 -11.44
CA PHE A 157 -11.40 -10.24 -10.38
C PHE A 157 -12.01 -11.64 -10.28
N ASP A 158 -12.17 -12.12 -9.04
CA ASP A 158 -12.74 -13.42 -8.66
C ASP A 158 -12.03 -14.69 -9.18
N LYS A 159 -10.97 -14.53 -9.99
CA LYS A 159 -10.13 -15.62 -10.46
C LYS A 159 -9.20 -16.09 -9.32
N PRO A 160 -9.12 -17.42 -9.06
CA PRO A 160 -8.23 -17.96 -8.04
C PRO A 160 -6.78 -17.98 -8.52
N TYR A 161 -5.88 -17.43 -7.73
CA TYR A 161 -4.44 -17.46 -7.95
C TYR A 161 -3.71 -17.98 -6.71
N SER A 162 -2.46 -18.42 -6.88
CA SER A 162 -1.53 -18.53 -5.75
C SER A 162 -1.15 -17.14 -5.26
N VAL A 163 -0.73 -17.01 -3.99
CA VAL A 163 -0.28 -15.72 -3.44
C VAL A 163 0.84 -15.12 -4.30
N LYS A 164 1.87 -15.91 -4.64
CA LYS A 164 2.97 -15.48 -5.51
C LYS A 164 2.50 -14.96 -6.86
N LYS A 165 1.53 -15.62 -7.50
CA LYS A 165 1.02 -15.17 -8.80
C LYS A 165 0.18 -13.90 -8.66
N MET A 166 -0.58 -13.75 -7.57
CA MET A 166 -1.30 -12.51 -7.27
C MET A 166 -0.35 -11.33 -7.09
N VAL A 167 0.73 -11.52 -6.32
CA VAL A 167 1.78 -10.50 -6.14
C VAL A 167 2.35 -10.06 -7.48
N GLN A 168 2.69 -11.02 -8.35
CA GLN A 168 3.20 -10.72 -9.69
C GLN A 168 2.19 -9.90 -10.52
N ILE A 169 0.94 -10.36 -10.61
CA ILE A 169 -0.12 -9.70 -11.38
C ILE A 169 -0.34 -8.25 -10.92
N MET A 170 -0.39 -8.03 -9.61
CA MET A 170 -0.61 -6.71 -9.04
C MET A 170 0.59 -5.77 -9.28
N ARG A 171 1.82 -6.29 -9.21
CA ARG A 171 3.04 -5.53 -9.53
C ARG A 171 3.12 -5.15 -11.02
N GLU A 172 2.74 -6.07 -11.91
CA GLU A 172 2.67 -5.82 -13.36
C GLU A 172 1.69 -4.67 -13.69
N ALA A 173 0.60 -4.53 -12.91
CA ALA A 173 -0.36 -3.44 -13.04
C ALA A 173 0.00 -2.17 -12.25
N ALA A 174 1.23 -2.04 -11.72
CA ALA A 174 1.68 -0.95 -10.85
C ALA A 174 0.82 -0.72 -9.59
N CYS A 175 0.12 -1.75 -9.11
CA CYS A 175 -0.64 -1.75 -7.87
C CYS A 175 0.14 -2.51 -6.79
N ASP A 176 1.32 -2.02 -6.41
CA ASP A 176 2.21 -2.74 -5.49
C ASP A 176 1.81 -2.50 -4.02
N PHE A 177 1.32 -3.56 -3.38
CA PHE A 177 1.04 -3.62 -1.94
C PHE A 177 2.06 -4.50 -1.21
N PHE A 178 3.15 -4.93 -1.87
CA PHE A 178 4.02 -6.00 -1.37
C PHE A 178 5.44 -5.46 -1.18
N PRO A 179 5.74 -4.85 -0.02
CA PRO A 179 7.05 -4.26 0.23
C PRO A 179 8.16 -5.32 0.26
N ASP A 180 9.25 -5.05 -0.46
CA ASP A 180 10.45 -5.88 -0.43
C ASP A 180 11.15 -5.78 0.95
N PHE A 181 12.21 -6.55 1.15
CA PHE A 181 12.90 -6.64 2.44
C PHE A 181 13.42 -5.27 2.93
N ASP A 182 13.97 -4.47 2.01
CA ASP A 182 14.51 -3.14 2.22
C ASP A 182 13.52 -2.00 1.93
N GLY A 183 12.25 -2.31 1.62
CA GLY A 183 11.23 -1.32 1.28
C GLY A 183 11.03 -0.23 2.34
N HIS A 184 11.34 -0.52 3.60
CA HIS A 184 11.25 0.41 4.72
C HIS A 184 12.19 1.61 4.59
N ASN A 185 13.30 1.47 3.85
CA ASN A 185 14.22 2.59 3.58
C ASN A 185 13.61 3.63 2.62
N HIS A 186 12.53 3.27 1.91
CA HIS A 186 11.86 4.09 0.91
C HIS A 186 10.48 4.55 1.35
N VAL A 187 9.99 4.09 2.51
CA VAL A 187 8.66 4.42 3.02
C VAL A 187 8.79 5.16 4.33
N GLU A 188 8.59 6.47 4.28
CA GLU A 188 8.52 7.31 5.47
C GLU A 188 7.32 6.93 6.35
N GLY A 189 7.51 6.97 7.66
CA GLY A 189 6.47 6.58 8.63
C GLY A 189 6.28 5.07 8.80
N SER A 190 7.05 4.23 8.08
CA SER A 190 7.06 2.78 8.35
C SER A 190 7.79 2.47 9.68
N CYS A 191 7.33 1.42 10.37
CA CYS A 191 7.95 0.94 11.59
C CYS A 191 8.18 -0.57 11.48
N PRO A 192 9.30 -1.00 10.85
CA PRO A 192 9.62 -2.42 10.69
C PRO A 192 9.56 -3.16 12.02
N LYS A 193 8.71 -4.18 12.09
CA LYS A 193 8.56 -5.01 13.27
C LYS A 193 9.65 -6.08 13.31
N GLU A 194 9.91 -6.59 14.51
CA GLU A 194 10.83 -7.71 14.67
C GLU A 194 10.32 -8.92 13.85
N TRP A 195 11.10 -9.33 12.85
CA TRP A 195 10.73 -10.35 11.86
C TRP A 195 10.12 -11.62 12.47
N VAL A 196 10.76 -12.16 13.52
CA VAL A 196 10.31 -13.41 14.17
C VAL A 196 8.95 -13.21 14.84
N SER A 197 8.77 -12.08 15.53
CA SER A 197 7.52 -11.74 16.21
C SER A 197 6.40 -11.48 15.22
N GLU A 198 6.69 -10.76 14.14
CA GLU A 198 5.71 -10.46 13.10
C GLU A 198 5.27 -11.73 12.37
N ARG A 199 6.22 -12.59 11.98
CA ARG A 199 5.94 -13.89 11.36
C ARG A 199 5.08 -14.79 12.25
N HIS A 200 5.43 -14.93 13.53
CA HIS A 200 4.64 -15.73 14.48
C HIS A 200 3.23 -15.15 14.65
N ASN A 201 3.13 -13.82 14.78
CA ASN A 201 1.85 -13.14 14.90
C ASN A 201 0.96 -13.37 13.66
N TYR A 202 1.50 -13.26 12.45
CA TYR A 202 0.72 -13.55 11.23
C TYR A 202 0.24 -14.98 11.17
N HIS A 203 1.06 -15.94 11.60
CA HIS A 203 0.64 -17.34 11.63
C HIS A 203 -0.51 -17.55 12.64
N ALA A 204 -0.42 -16.95 13.83
CA ALA A 204 -1.50 -16.98 14.81
C ALA A 204 -2.77 -16.26 14.30
N MET A 205 -2.64 -15.09 13.68
CA MET A 205 -3.75 -14.38 13.04
C MET A 205 -4.40 -15.22 11.94
N ALA A 206 -3.60 -15.88 11.10
CA ALA A 206 -4.09 -16.76 10.04
C ALA A 206 -4.92 -17.93 10.61
N PHE A 207 -4.45 -18.54 11.70
CA PHE A 207 -5.17 -19.62 12.38
C PHE A 207 -6.52 -19.14 12.97
N LEU A 208 -6.55 -17.91 13.46
CA LEU A 208 -7.72 -17.30 14.13
C LEU A 208 -8.64 -16.52 13.19
N SER A 209 -8.23 -16.26 11.95
CA SER A 209 -8.89 -15.37 10.98
C SER A 209 -10.34 -15.72 10.62
N ARG A 210 -10.77 -16.95 10.94
CA ARG A 210 -12.17 -17.40 10.80
C ARG A 210 -13.04 -17.18 12.02
N ALA A 211 -12.43 -17.01 13.18
CA ALA A 211 -13.08 -16.81 14.47
C ALA A 211 -13.00 -15.35 14.95
N TYR A 212 -12.02 -14.59 14.47
CA TYR A 212 -11.76 -13.21 14.87
C TYR A 212 -11.78 -12.26 13.67
N ASN A 213 -12.11 -11.02 13.97
CA ASN A 213 -11.76 -9.88 13.13
C ASN A 213 -10.53 -9.20 13.74
N PHE A 214 -9.52 -8.95 12.91
CA PHE A 214 -8.36 -8.12 13.23
C PHE A 214 -8.37 -6.86 12.39
N GLN A 215 -8.08 -5.71 13.01
CA GLN A 215 -8.10 -4.43 12.33
C GLN A 215 -6.87 -3.60 12.71
N TRP A 216 -6.47 -2.72 11.79
CA TRP A 216 -5.46 -1.69 11.99
C TRP A 216 -5.67 -0.86 13.27
N SER A 217 -4.57 -0.36 13.84
CA SER A 217 -4.58 0.60 14.93
C SER A 217 -3.59 1.72 14.68
N ARG A 218 -4.02 2.96 14.91
CA ARG A 218 -3.21 4.18 14.76
C ARG A 218 -1.98 4.22 15.68
N TRP A 219 -1.98 3.42 16.73
CA TRP A 219 -0.91 3.39 17.71
C TRP A 219 0.27 2.50 17.28
N ASN A 220 0.09 1.67 16.24
CA ASN A 220 1.07 0.65 15.86
C ASN A 220 2.39 1.25 15.36
N ALA A 221 2.33 2.25 14.48
CA ALA A 221 3.51 2.91 13.93
C ALA A 221 4.41 3.51 15.03
N ALA A 222 3.80 4.13 16.05
CA ALA A 222 4.51 4.76 17.16
C ALA A 222 4.97 3.78 18.25
N ALA A 223 4.49 2.53 18.26
CA ALA A 223 4.77 1.57 19.32
C ALA A 223 6.17 0.93 19.24
N GLY A 224 6.96 1.24 18.21
CA GLY A 224 8.30 0.69 18.00
C GLY A 224 8.31 -0.73 17.42
N SER A 225 9.50 -1.26 17.15
CA SER A 225 9.68 -2.50 16.38
C SER A 225 9.25 -3.79 17.12
N ARG A 226 9.30 -3.79 18.46
CA ARG A 226 8.97 -4.98 19.28
C ARG A 226 7.52 -5.07 19.72
N ASN A 227 6.72 -4.05 19.42
CA ASN A 227 5.32 -4.01 19.81
C ASN A 227 4.47 -3.93 18.55
N ILE A 228 3.62 -4.94 18.38
CA ILE A 228 2.57 -4.96 17.36
C ILE A 228 1.28 -4.58 18.09
N ILE A 229 0.68 -3.47 17.69
CA ILE A 229 -0.59 -3.01 18.23
C ILE A 229 -1.65 -3.18 17.15
N MET A 230 -2.74 -3.86 17.49
CA MET A 230 -3.85 -4.07 16.56
C MET A 230 -5.16 -4.14 17.33
N GLN A 231 -6.26 -3.89 16.63
CA GLN A 231 -7.59 -4.11 17.17
C GLN A 231 -8.01 -5.56 16.88
N PHE A 232 -8.74 -6.16 17.81
CA PHE A 232 -9.32 -7.48 17.59
C PHE A 232 -10.69 -7.62 18.27
N ARG A 233 -11.51 -8.50 17.72
CA ARG A 233 -12.78 -8.95 18.30
C ARG A 233 -13.15 -10.32 17.81
N GLU A 234 -13.95 -11.05 18.57
CA GLU A 234 -14.57 -12.28 18.05
C GLU A 234 -15.60 -11.94 16.97
N ALA A 235 -15.63 -12.76 15.92
CA ALA A 235 -16.50 -12.64 14.76
C ALA A 235 -17.31 -13.92 14.50
N VAL A 236 -17.62 -14.65 15.58
CA VAL A 236 -18.35 -15.93 15.52
C VAL A 236 -19.87 -15.72 15.55
N ASP A 237 -20.34 -14.77 16.36
CA ASP A 237 -21.75 -14.35 16.36
C ASP A 237 -22.01 -13.39 15.18
N LYS A 238 -22.84 -13.85 14.24
CA LYS A 238 -23.24 -13.06 13.06
C LYS A 238 -24.34 -12.04 13.35
N LYS A 239 -25.03 -12.15 14.50
CA LYS A 239 -26.17 -11.29 14.86
C LYS A 239 -25.75 -10.13 15.75
N ARG A 240 -24.74 -10.34 16.61
CA ARG A 240 -24.20 -9.30 17.49
C ARG A 240 -22.70 -9.20 17.31
N GLU A 241 -22.26 -8.05 16.81
CA GLU A 241 -20.84 -7.77 16.72
C GLU A 241 -20.28 -7.42 18.10
N ALA A 242 -19.21 -8.09 18.50
CA ALA A 242 -18.46 -7.73 19.69
C ALA A 242 -17.77 -6.37 19.51
N LYS A 243 -17.47 -5.71 20.63
CA LYS A 243 -16.67 -4.48 20.62
C LYS A 243 -15.21 -4.82 20.32
N PHE A 244 -14.53 -3.94 19.59
CA PHE A 244 -13.10 -4.05 19.39
C PHE A 244 -12.35 -3.73 20.68
N HIS A 245 -11.33 -4.54 20.96
CA HIS A 245 -10.34 -4.31 21.99
C HIS A 245 -8.98 -4.06 21.35
N LEU A 246 -8.13 -3.29 22.01
CA LEU A 246 -6.74 -3.16 21.61
C LEU A 246 -5.92 -4.33 22.16
N LEU A 247 -5.07 -4.86 21.29
CA LEU A 247 -4.17 -5.96 21.57
C LEU A 247 -2.75 -5.51 21.32
N ARG A 248 -1.88 -5.77 22.30
CA ARG A 248 -0.43 -5.65 22.17
C ARG A 248 0.16 -7.05 22.06
N VAL A 249 0.86 -7.31 20.96
CA VAL A 249 1.65 -8.52 20.76
C VAL A 249 3.13 -8.16 20.78
N THR A 250 3.89 -8.93 21.54
CA THR A 250 5.35 -8.83 21.66
C THR A 250 5.94 -10.24 21.47
N PRO A 251 7.26 -10.37 21.28
CA PRO A 251 7.89 -11.70 21.19
C PRO A 251 7.63 -12.62 22.39
N GLN A 252 7.27 -12.04 23.54
CA GLN A 252 7.14 -12.76 24.82
C GLN A 252 5.69 -13.02 25.22
N ARG A 253 4.75 -12.16 24.76
CA ARG A 253 3.35 -12.23 25.19
C ARG A 253 2.37 -11.50 24.28
N ALA A 254 1.12 -11.93 24.34
CA ALA A 254 -0.05 -11.19 23.89
C ALA A 254 -0.80 -10.60 25.09
N THR A 255 -1.24 -9.34 24.99
CA THR A 255 -1.88 -8.62 26.11
C THR A 255 -3.03 -7.76 25.59
N VAL A 256 -4.22 -7.95 26.14
CA VAL A 256 -5.37 -7.07 25.89
C VAL A 256 -5.16 -5.79 26.69
N LEU A 257 -5.19 -4.64 26.03
CA LEU A 257 -4.97 -3.35 26.64
C LEU A 257 -6.24 -2.81 27.27
N LYS A 258 -6.09 -1.99 28.31
CA LYS A 258 -7.22 -1.28 28.95
C LYS A 258 -7.80 -0.19 28.04
N CYS A 259 -6.98 0.40 27.18
CA CYS A 259 -7.42 1.45 26.26
C CYS A 259 -8.14 0.87 25.03
N ILE A 260 -8.94 1.71 24.39
CA ILE A 260 -9.56 1.47 23.08
C ILE A 260 -8.98 2.44 22.06
N GLU A 261 -9.20 2.19 20.77
CA GLU A 261 -8.68 3.01 19.66
C GLU A 261 -9.01 4.50 19.80
N LEU A 262 -10.22 4.82 20.29
CA LEU A 262 -10.73 6.18 20.48
C LEU A 262 -10.20 6.90 21.72
N THR A 263 -9.41 6.24 22.57
CA THR A 263 -8.85 6.85 23.79
C THR A 263 -7.89 7.98 23.40
N PRO A 264 -7.91 9.16 24.05
CA PRO A 264 -7.05 10.28 23.68
C PRO A 264 -5.57 10.00 23.91
N GLU A 265 -5.24 9.28 24.98
CA GLU A 265 -3.88 8.91 25.35
C GLU A 265 -3.66 7.41 25.21
N PHE A 266 -2.50 7.04 24.67
CA PHE A 266 -2.12 5.65 24.51
C PHE A 266 -1.61 5.09 25.83
N ASN A 267 -2.22 4.00 26.29
CA ASN A 267 -1.78 3.29 27.49
C ASN A 267 -1.51 1.82 27.16
N MET A 268 -0.29 1.35 27.48
CA MET A 268 0.16 -0.03 27.29
C MET A 268 -0.15 -0.97 28.47
N ASP A 269 -0.88 -0.50 29.48
CA ASP A 269 -1.30 -1.28 30.64
C ASP A 269 -2.26 -2.39 30.24
N ALA A 270 -2.01 -3.57 30.80
CA ALA A 270 -2.86 -4.74 30.63
C ALA A 270 -4.24 -4.50 31.25
N MET A 271 -5.27 -5.06 30.63
CA MET A 271 -6.60 -5.12 31.23
C MET A 271 -6.56 -5.98 32.51
N THR A 272 -7.12 -5.46 33.59
CA THR A 272 -7.12 -6.14 34.90
C THR A 272 -7.91 -7.46 34.82
N GLY A 273 -7.39 -8.52 35.44
CA GLY A 273 -8.06 -9.82 35.51
C GLY A 273 -7.67 -10.81 34.40
N PHE A 274 -6.86 -10.40 33.44
CA PHE A 274 -6.35 -11.30 32.40
C PHE A 274 -5.02 -11.95 32.84
N PRO A 275 -4.88 -13.29 32.73
CA PRO A 275 -3.61 -13.96 32.96
C PRO A 275 -2.57 -13.67 31.86
N PHE A 276 -1.35 -14.18 32.07
CA PHE A 276 -0.29 -14.12 31.09
C PHE A 276 -0.57 -15.04 29.89
N TYR A 277 -0.44 -14.52 28.68
CA TYR A 277 -0.55 -15.29 27.44
C TYR A 277 0.75 -15.20 26.65
N PRO A 278 1.44 -16.33 26.40
CA PRO A 278 2.67 -16.33 25.58
C PRO A 278 2.45 -15.80 24.16
N ASP A 279 1.28 -16.07 23.57
CA ASP A 279 0.95 -15.64 22.23
C ASP A 279 -0.57 -15.48 22.02
N LEU A 280 -0.93 -15.02 20.81
CA LEU A 280 -2.30 -14.80 20.41
C LEU A 280 -3.13 -16.10 20.35
N PHE A 281 -2.49 -17.23 20.03
CA PHE A 281 -3.17 -18.53 20.04
C PHE A 281 -3.60 -18.95 21.45
N THR A 282 -2.69 -18.85 22.42
CA THR A 282 -2.95 -19.17 23.83
C THR A 282 -3.98 -18.20 24.44
N LEU A 283 -3.95 -16.94 24.01
CA LEU A 283 -4.99 -15.97 24.35
C LEU A 283 -6.37 -16.48 23.91
N ASN A 284 -6.55 -16.91 22.66
CA ASN A 284 -7.82 -17.47 22.21
C ASN A 284 -8.22 -18.75 23.00
N MET A 285 -7.27 -19.59 23.38
CA MET A 285 -7.58 -20.83 24.12
C MET A 285 -8.21 -20.57 25.49
N SER A 286 -7.89 -19.44 26.11
CA SER A 286 -8.33 -19.08 27.46
C SER A 286 -9.46 -18.04 27.45
N TYR A 287 -9.27 -16.95 26.71
CA TYR A 287 -10.23 -15.85 26.60
C TYR A 287 -11.37 -16.16 25.63
N GLY A 288 -11.08 -16.88 24.55
CA GLY A 288 -12.02 -17.08 23.46
C GLY A 288 -13.28 -17.83 23.89
N SER A 289 -14.41 -17.56 23.25
CA SER A 289 -15.63 -18.35 23.42
C SER A 289 -15.43 -19.80 22.98
N VAL A 290 -16.32 -20.70 23.43
CA VAL A 290 -16.32 -22.11 22.99
C VAL A 290 -16.41 -22.19 21.47
N ASP A 291 -17.23 -21.33 20.85
CA ASP A 291 -17.40 -21.30 19.41
C ASP A 291 -16.19 -20.73 18.68
N ALA A 292 -15.51 -19.72 19.25
CA ALA A 292 -14.25 -19.21 18.71
C ALA A 292 -13.16 -20.29 18.69
N ARG A 293 -12.99 -21.02 19.80
CA ARG A 293 -12.06 -22.15 19.89
C ARG A 293 -12.41 -23.25 18.89
N ARG A 294 -13.67 -23.68 18.84
CA ARG A 294 -14.13 -24.70 17.90
C ARG A 294 -13.90 -24.29 16.44
N THR A 295 -14.19 -23.02 16.11
CA THR A 295 -13.99 -22.49 14.75
C THR A 295 -12.50 -22.46 14.38
N THR A 296 -11.64 -22.11 15.33
CA THR A 296 -10.18 -22.12 15.20
C THR A 296 -9.66 -23.53 14.88
N PHE A 297 -10.08 -24.56 15.62
CA PHE A 297 -9.65 -25.94 15.35
C PHE A 297 -10.24 -26.57 14.09
N ASN A 298 -11.38 -26.06 13.62
CA ASN A 298 -11.98 -26.48 12.35
C ASN A 298 -11.32 -25.82 11.12
N MET A 299 -10.36 -24.92 11.35
CA MET A 299 -9.68 -24.21 10.29
C MET A 299 -8.85 -25.17 9.44
N LYS A 300 -9.01 -25.10 8.12
CA LYS A 300 -8.26 -25.98 7.20
C LYS A 300 -6.84 -25.45 7.05
N PHE A 301 -5.85 -26.32 7.24
CA PHE A 301 -4.42 -26.00 7.07
C PHE A 301 -4.12 -25.20 5.79
N ARG A 302 -4.65 -25.61 4.63
CA ARG A 302 -4.44 -24.90 3.35
C ARG A 302 -4.85 -23.42 3.40
N LEU A 303 -5.94 -23.11 4.10
CA LEU A 303 -6.43 -21.73 4.23
C LEU A 303 -5.57 -20.93 5.21
N VAL A 304 -5.09 -21.56 6.29
CA VAL A 304 -4.12 -20.96 7.21
C VAL A 304 -2.88 -20.53 6.44
N GLU A 305 -2.27 -21.45 5.68
CA GLU A 305 -1.08 -21.15 4.88
C GLU A 305 -1.32 -20.03 3.86
N THR A 306 -2.46 -20.05 3.16
CA THR A 306 -2.77 -19.00 2.16
C THR A 306 -2.90 -17.62 2.80
N VAL A 307 -3.59 -17.54 3.95
CA VAL A 307 -3.74 -16.28 4.69
C VAL A 307 -2.38 -15.84 5.24
N PHE A 308 -1.62 -16.76 5.83
CA PHE A 308 -0.29 -16.49 6.34
C PHE A 308 0.66 -15.97 5.26
N ASP A 309 0.77 -16.66 4.13
CA ASP A 309 1.60 -16.27 2.99
C ASP A 309 1.23 -14.87 2.51
N LEU A 310 -0.07 -14.57 2.35
CA LEU A 310 -0.50 -13.24 1.92
C LEU A 310 -0.14 -12.16 2.95
N LEU A 311 -0.31 -12.43 4.25
CA LEU A 311 0.09 -11.49 5.30
C LEU A 311 1.61 -11.27 5.34
N GLN A 312 2.42 -12.31 5.03
CA GLN A 312 3.87 -12.17 4.93
C GLN A 312 4.29 -11.23 3.78
N GLU A 313 3.61 -11.31 2.64
CA GLU A 313 3.88 -10.46 1.48
C GLU A 313 3.42 -9.02 1.73
N LEU A 314 2.28 -8.82 2.40
CA LEU A 314 1.74 -7.50 2.72
C LEU A 314 2.50 -6.80 3.86
N LYS A 315 3.01 -7.54 4.86
CA LYS A 315 3.67 -6.98 6.06
C LYS A 315 2.84 -5.88 6.75
N LEU A 316 1.54 -6.11 6.91
CA LEU A 316 0.58 -5.17 7.50
C LEU A 316 1.08 -4.52 8.80
N CYS A 317 1.63 -5.28 9.74
CA CYS A 317 2.13 -4.79 11.03
C CYS A 317 3.36 -3.87 10.91
N SER A 318 4.18 -3.98 9.87
CA SER A 318 5.39 -3.16 9.69
C SER A 318 5.14 -1.86 8.93
N TYR A 319 4.13 -1.84 8.06
CA TYR A 319 3.78 -0.71 7.21
C TYR A 319 2.45 -0.07 7.61
N SER A 320 2.10 -0.10 8.91
CA SER A 320 0.88 0.54 9.43
C SER A 320 0.98 1.03 10.88
#